data_AF-A0A949DBG2-F1
#
_entry.id   AF-A0A949DBG2-F1
#
_cell.length_a   1.000
_cell.length_b   1.000
_cell.length_c   1.000
_cell.angle_alpha   90.00
_cell.angle_beta   90.00
_cell.angle_gamma   90.00
#
_symmetry.space_group_name_H-M   'P 1'
#
loop_
_entity.id
_entity.type
_entity.pdbx_description
1 polymer ?
#
loop_
_entity_poly.entity_id
_entity_poly.type
_entity_poly.pdbx_seq_one_letter_code
_entity_poly.pdbx_strand_id
1 'polypeptide(L)' 'MIKDKCDHEWRLLKRAGFRDNVGALPSLFKCDKCKARMTASELFQLETVKHLTGFQKWIATIAIVISSIALVISIFK' A
#
# COMPACT_ATOMS: atom_id res chain seq x y z
N MET A 1 1.33 7.15 12.76
CA MET A 1 1.48 7.63 11.37
C MET A 1 2.68 6.94 10.74
N ILE A 2 2.42 5.97 9.87
CA ILE A 2 3.46 5.32 9.06
C ILE A 2 3.94 6.39 8.08
N LYS A 3 5.18 6.84 8.25
CA LYS A 3 5.79 7.78 7.31
C LYS A 3 5.96 7.02 5.99
N ASP A 4 5.20 7.41 4.98
CA ASP A 4 5.17 6.94 3.58
C ASP A 4 6.54 7.00 2.85
N LYS A 5 7.61 7.35 3.56
CA LYS A 5 9.00 7.46 3.07
C LYS A 5 9.87 6.25 3.44
N CYS A 6 9.39 5.32 4.26
CA CYS A 6 10.15 4.13 4.60
C CYS A 6 9.89 3.02 3.58
N ASP A 7 10.92 2.60 2.84
CA ASP A 7 10.84 1.38 2.04
C ASP A 7 10.91 0.17 2.98
N HIS A 8 9.73 -0.20 3.49
CA HIS A 8 9.57 -1.10 4.61
C HIS A 8 10.03 -2.51 4.26
N GLU A 9 11.13 -2.93 4.88
CA GLU A 9 11.58 -4.31 4.85
C GLU A 9 10.96 -5.05 6.03
N TRP A 10 9.85 -5.76 5.77
CA TRP A 10 9.06 -6.43 6.80
C TRP A 10 9.66 -7.79 7.13
N ARG A 11 10.00 -7.99 8.40
CA ARG A 11 10.43 -9.27 8.96
C ARG A 11 9.35 -9.84 9.87
N LEU A 12 9.06 -11.13 9.71
CA LEU A 12 8.14 -11.84 10.59
C LEU A 12 8.75 -11.96 12.00
N LEU A 13 8.08 -11.36 12.99
CA LEU A 13 8.48 -11.44 14.39
C LEU A 13 7.80 -12.62 15.10
N LYS A 14 6.52 -12.86 14.81
CA LYS A 14 5.75 -13.91 15.45
C LYS A 14 4.78 -14.52 14.46
N ARG A 15 4.77 -15.85 14.35
CA ARG A 15 3.77 -16.58 13.56
C ARG A 15 2.41 -16.51 14.24
N ALA A 16 1.37 -16.64 13.42
CA ALA A 16 0.02 -16.80 13.91
C ALA A 16 -0.05 -18.04 14.82
N GLY A 17 -0.90 -17.97 15.84
CA GLY A 17 -1.06 -19.06 16.78
C GLY A 17 -2.39 -18.95 17.50
N PHE A 18 -2.58 -19.84 18.48
CA PHE A 18 -3.78 -19.86 19.30
C PHE A 18 -3.36 -19.96 20.77
N ARG A 19 -4.00 -19.18 21.64
CA ARG A 19 -3.87 -19.35 23.09
C ARG A 19 -5.27 -19.52 23.67
N ASP A 20 -5.45 -20.53 24.50
CA ASP A 20 -6.76 -20.90 25.07
C ASP A 20 -7.46 -19.75 25.80
N ASN A 21 -6.68 -18.81 26.38
CA ASN A 21 -7.21 -17.66 27.12
C ASN A 21 -7.37 -16.38 26.29
N VAL A 22 -6.92 -16.35 25.04
CA VAL A 22 -6.83 -15.12 24.23
C VAL A 22 -7.33 -15.31 22.78
N GLY A 23 -7.60 -16.55 22.38
CA GLY A 23 -8.04 -16.91 21.04
C GLY A 23 -6.91 -16.88 20.00
N ALA A 24 -7.30 -16.63 18.75
CA ALA A 24 -6.37 -16.56 17.62
C ALA A 24 -5.48 -15.31 17.73
N LEU A 25 -4.17 -15.52 17.77
CA LEU A 25 -3.16 -14.46 17.75
C LEU A 25 -2.70 -14.24 16.30
N PRO A 26 -2.85 -13.03 15.75
CA PRO A 26 -2.38 -12.73 14.41
C PRO A 26 -0.86 -12.78 14.33
N SER A 27 -0.33 -13.06 13.14
CA SER A 27 1.10 -12.90 12.89
C SER A 27 1.51 -11.43 13.02
N LEU A 28 2.65 -11.22 13.65
CA LEU A 28 3.24 -9.91 13.89
C LEU A 28 4.49 -9.77 13.03
N PHE A 29 4.58 -8.62 12.37
CA PHE A 29 5.71 -8.23 11.54
C PHE A 29 6.30 -6.95 12.07
N LYS A 30 7.60 -6.77 11.83
CA LYS A 30 8.32 -5.54 12.14
C LYS A 30 9.15 -5.11 10.96
N CYS A 31 9.15 -3.81 10.70
CA CYS A 31 10.09 -3.23 9.78
C CYS A 31 11.43 -3.01 10.49
N ASP A 32 12.52 -3.55 9.95
CA ASP A 32 13.84 -3.41 10.57
C ASP A 32 14.39 -1.98 10.51
N LYS A 33 14.03 -1.21 9.47
CA LYS A 33 14.49 0.16 9.25
C LYS A 33 13.83 1.17 10.20
N CYS A 34 12.50 1.16 10.28
CA CYS A 34 11.75 2.14 11.09
C CYS A 34 11.21 1.60 12.42
N LYS A 35 11.48 0.31 12.72
CA LYS A 35 11.02 -0.40 13.93
C LYS A 35 9.49 -0.43 14.11
N ALA A 36 8.73 -0.03 13.10
CA ALA A 36 7.27 -0.13 13.09
C ALA A 36 6.86 -1.60 13.22
N ARG A 37 5.82 -1.86 14.01
CA ARG A 37 5.24 -3.19 14.20
C ARG A 37 3.81 -3.17 13.67
N MET A 38 3.45 -4.18 12.89
CA MET A 38 2.12 -4.31 12.31
C MET A 38 1.68 -5.77 12.36
N THR A 39 0.38 -5.98 12.40
CA THR A 39 -0.23 -7.29 12.21
C THR A 39 -0.32 -7.62 10.71
N ALA A 40 -0.47 -8.89 10.37
CA ALA A 40 -0.63 -9.32 8.97
C ALA A 40 -1.77 -8.61 8.23
N SER A 41 -2.90 -8.39 8.90
CA SER A 41 -4.06 -7.70 8.33
C SER A 41 -3.76 -6.24 7.99
N GLU A 42 -3.05 -5.53 8.86
CA GLU A 42 -2.64 -4.15 8.63
C GLU A 42 -1.62 -4.05 7.49
N LEU A 43 -0.72 -5.02 7.41
CA LEU A 43 0.24 -5.15 6.31
C LEU A 43 -0.44 -5.33 4.96
N PHE A 44 -1.40 -6.25 4.88
CA PHE A 44 -2.17 -6.50 3.67
C PHE A 44 -2.95 -5.25 3.25
N GLN A 45 -3.55 -4.53 4.20
CA GLN A 45 -4.22 -3.25 3.93
C GLN A 45 -3.24 -2.20 3.39
N LEU A 46 -2.06 -2.09 3.99
CA LEU A 46 -1.03 -1.13 3.57
C LEU A 46 -0.56 -1.40 2.14
N GLU A 47 -0.26 -2.65 1.80
CA GLU A 47 0.14 -3.06 0.45
C GLU A 47 -0.97 -2.84 -0.57
N THR A 48 -2.21 -3.16 -0.20
CA THR A 48 -3.39 -2.92 -1.05
C THR A 48 -3.56 -1.42 -1.34
N VAL A 49 -3.46 -0.56 -0.32
CA VAL A 49 -3.54 0.89 -0.50
C VAL A 49 -2.40 1.39 -1.39
N LYS A 50 -1.16 0.93 -1.17
CA LYS A 50 -0.01 1.31 -2.00
C LYS A 50 -0.23 0.93 -3.48
N HIS A 51 -0.75 -0.26 -3.74
CA HIS A 51 -1.11 -0.70 -5.10
C HIS A 51 -2.23 0.15 -5.70
N LEU A 52 -3.30 0.42 -4.95
CA LEU A 52 -4.42 1.24 -5.42
C LEU A 52 -3.99 2.67 -5.73
N THR A 53 -3.16 3.30 -4.89
CA THR A 53 -2.64 4.65 -5.14
C THR A 53 -1.72 4.68 -6.36
N GLY A 54 -0.88 3.65 -6.55
CA GLY A 54 -0.07 3.52 -7.77
C GLY A 54 -0.92 3.39 -9.02
N PHE A 55 -1.97 2.57 -8.97
CA PHE A 55 -2.92 2.38 -10.07
C PHE A 55 -3.71 3.66 -10.38
N GLN A 56 -4.17 4.38 -9.36
CA GLN A 56 -4.84 5.68 -9.53
C GLN A 56 -3.94 6.71 -10.23
N LYS A 57 -2.65 6.78 -9.86
CA LYS A 57 -1.69 7.68 -10.53
C LYS A 57 -1.51 7.32 -12.01
N TRP A 58 -1.48 6.04 -12.34
CA TRP A 58 -1.37 5.57 -13.72
C TRP A 58 -2.61 5.95 -14.54
N ILE A 59 -3.82 5.69 -14.02
CA ILE A 59 -5.07 6.10 -14.66
C ILE A 59 -5.15 7.62 -14.85
N ALA A 60 -4.79 8.39 -13.81
CA ALA A 60 -4.79 9.85 -13.90
C ALA A 60 -3.86 10.37 -15.01
N THR A 61 -2.70 9.73 -15.17
CA THR A 61 -1.75 10.07 -16.24
C THR A 61 -2.37 9.81 -17.62
N ILE A 62 -3.02 8.66 -17.80
CA ILE A 62 -3.70 8.33 -19.06
C ILE A 62 -4.83 9.33 -19.36
N ALA A 63 -5.63 9.67 -18.36
CA ALA A 63 -6.72 10.63 -18.51
C ALA A 63 -6.19 12.00 -18.99
N ILE A 64 -5.10 12.48 -18.39
CA ILE A 64 -4.45 13.74 -18.79
C ILE A 64 -3.97 13.68 -20.25
N VAL A 65 -3.34 12.58 -20.67
CA VAL A 65 -2.88 12.42 -22.05
C VAL A 65 -4.04 12.44 -23.03
N ILE A 66 -5.12 11.69 -22.75
CA ILE A 66 -6.31 11.66 -23.61
C ILE A 66 -6.96 13.05 -23.71
N SER A 67 -7.16 13.71 -22.56
CA SER A 67 -7.71 15.08 -22.54
C SER A 67 -6.84 16.07 -23.29
N SER A 68 -5.51 15.96 -23.21
CA SER A 68 -4.58 16.82 -23.92
C SER A 68 -4.66 16.61 -25.43
N ILE A 69 -4.71 15.35 -25.89
CA ILE A 69 -4.86 15.01 -27.31
C ILE A 69 -6.20 15.53 -27.84
N ALA A 70 -7.29 15.35 -27.09
CA ALA A 70 -8.61 15.86 -27.46
C ALA A 70 -8.61 17.39 -27.59
N LEU A 71 -7.94 18.10 -26.68
CA LEU A 71 -7.80 19.55 -26.73
C LEU A 71 -7.05 20.01 -27.98
N VAL A 72 -5.93 19.34 -28.31
CA VAL A 72 -5.15 19.64 -29.52
C VAL A 72 -6.00 19.44 -30.78
N ILE A 73 -6.70 18.31 -30.89
CA ILE A 73 -7.59 18.05 -32.03
C ILE A 73 -8.68 19.13 -32.14
N SER A 74 -9.23 19.60 -31.02
CA SER A 74 -10.24 20.65 -31.01
C SER A 74 -9.73 22.03 -31.43
N ILE A 75 -8.43 22.31 -31.30
CA ILE A 75 -7.83 23.59 -31.70
C ILE A 75 -7.44 23.58 -33.18
N PHE A 76 -7.02 22.43 -33.70
CA PHE A 76 -6.60 22.27 -35.11
C PHE A 76 -7.75 21.89 -36.06
N LYS A 77 -8.98 21.79 -35.55
CA LYS A 77 -10.20 21.57 -36.32
C LYS A 77 -11.01 22.85 -36.36
#